data_AF-A0A378QID6-F1
#
_entry.id   AF-A0A378QID6-F1
#
_cell.length_a   1.000
_cell.length_b   1.000
_cell.length_c   1.000
_cell.angle_alpha   90.00
_cell.angle_beta   90.00
_cell.angle_gamma   90.00
#
_symmetry.space_group_name_H-M   'P 1'
#
loop_
_entity.id
_entity.type
_entity.pdbx_description
1 polymer ?
#
loop_
_entity_poly.entity_id
_entity_poly.type
_entity_poly.pdbx_seq_one_letter_code
_entity_poly.pdbx_strand_id
1 'polypeptide(L)' 'MSRPSMAMDARLFCQERQELVFNEFCLRVQQLLRRNPTGLTVANTQRQIGMSYKTAMRVLALVAVEKDGKFYPKGP' A
#
# COMPACT_ATOMS: atom_id res chain seq x y z
N MET A 1 -15.30 -34.18 -16.71
CA MET A 1 -14.73 -33.42 -15.58
C MET A 1 -13.73 -32.42 -16.14
N SER A 2 -14.09 -31.14 -16.25
CA SER A 2 -13.20 -30.09 -16.77
C SER A 2 -13.48 -28.78 -16.01
N ARG A 3 -12.89 -28.63 -14.82
CA ARG A 3 -12.98 -27.42 -13.98
C ARG A 3 -11.67 -26.90 -13.33
N PRO A 4 -10.44 -27.35 -13.68
CA PRO A 4 -9.24 -26.73 -13.11
C PRO A 4 -8.84 -25.40 -13.79
N SER A 5 -9.10 -25.21 -15.10
CA SER A 5 -8.64 -24.02 -15.85
C SER A 5 -9.25 -22.71 -15.34
N MET A 6 -10.58 -22.61 -15.27
CA MET A 6 -11.28 -21.38 -14.86
C MET A 6 -10.96 -20.95 -13.42
N ALA A 7 -10.67 -21.89 -12.52
CA ALA A 7 -10.31 -21.58 -11.15
C ALA A 7 -8.88 -21.00 -11.05
N MET A 8 -7.98 -21.39 -11.95
CA MET A 8 -6.64 -20.82 -12.05
C MET A 8 -6.70 -19.41 -12.67
N ASP A 9 -7.50 -19.23 -13.72
CA ASP A 9 -7.71 -17.94 -14.39
C ASP A 9 -8.31 -16.89 -13.43
N ALA A 10 -9.30 -17.27 -12.63
CA ALA A 10 -9.89 -16.38 -11.63
C ALA A 10 -8.91 -15.99 -10.51
N ARG A 11 -8.01 -16.91 -10.10
CA ARG A 11 -6.97 -16.63 -9.10
C ARG A 11 -5.94 -15.64 -9.62
N LEU A 12 -5.46 -15.86 -10.84
CA LEU A 12 -4.51 -14.96 -11.51
C LEU A 12 -5.10 -13.56 -11.65
N PHE A 13 -6.34 -13.45 -12.14
CA PHE A 13 -7.03 -12.16 -12.25
C PHE A 13 -7.17 -11.44 -10.90
N CYS A 14 -7.55 -12.18 -9.85
CA CYS A 14 -7.66 -11.61 -8.51
C CYS A 14 -6.30 -11.13 -7.97
N GLN A 15 -5.23 -11.86 -8.28
CA GLN A 15 -3.87 -11.50 -7.88
C GLN A 15 -3.40 -10.23 -8.60
N GLU A 16 -3.52 -10.16 -9.93
CA GLU A 16 -3.14 -8.97 -10.70
C GLU A 16 -3.89 -7.72 -10.21
N ARG A 17 -5.19 -7.86 -9.94
CA ARG A 17 -5.99 -6.77 -9.40
C ARG A 17 -5.50 -6.33 -8.01
N GLN A 18 -5.11 -7.26 -7.15
CA GLN A 18 -4.54 -6.93 -5.83
C GLN A 18 -3.20 -6.20 -5.94
N GLU A 19 -2.36 -6.61 -6.88
CA GLU A 19 -1.06 -5.96 -7.15
C GLU A 19 -1.25 -4.53 -7.67
N LEU A 20 -2.19 -4.31 -8.60
CA LEU A 20 -2.55 -2.97 -9.09
C LEU A 20 -3.03 -2.05 -7.95
N VAL A 21 -3.93 -2.54 -7.10
CA VAL A 21 -4.44 -1.79 -5.93
C VAL A 21 -3.31 -1.47 -4.95
N PHE A 22 -2.41 -2.42 -4.70
CA PHE A 22 -1.26 -2.20 -3.84
C PHE A 22 -0.32 -1.12 -4.41
N ASN A 23 -0.03 -1.17 -5.71
CA ASN A 23 0.80 -0.18 -6.39
C ASN A 23 0.16 1.22 -6.33
N GLU A 24 -1.15 1.32 -6.52
CA GLU A 24 -1.88 2.58 -6.37
C GLU A 24 -1.76 3.13 -4.94
N PHE A 25 -1.88 2.28 -3.92
CA PHE A 25 -1.65 2.70 -2.53
C PHE A 25 -0.22 3.22 -2.31
N CYS A 26 0.80 2.56 -2.86
CA CYS A 26 2.18 3.03 -2.78
C CYS A 26 2.34 4.44 -3.35
N LEU A 27 1.79 4.70 -4.54
CA LEU A 27 1.84 6.01 -5.18
C LEU A 27 1.11 7.08 -4.35
N ARG A 28 -0.09 6.77 -3.85
CA ARG A 28 -0.87 7.69 -3.01
C ARG A 28 -0.15 8.00 -1.70
N VAL A 29 0.46 7.01 -1.05
CA VAL A 29 1.25 7.21 0.18
C VAL A 29 2.48 8.08 -0.08
N GLN A 30 3.21 7.86 -1.18
CA GLN A 30 4.35 8.70 -1.55
C GLN A 30 3.96 10.16 -1.75
N GLN A 31 2.86 10.41 -2.48
CA GLN A 31 2.33 11.77 -2.67
C GLN A 31 1.91 12.38 -1.34
N LEU A 32 1.28 11.59 -0.46
CA LEU A 32 0.84 12.05 0.84
C LEU A 32 2.03 12.43 1.75
N LEU A 33 3.08 11.60 1.78
CA LEU A 33 4.31 11.87 2.54
C LEU A 33 5.01 13.15 2.07
N ARG A 34 5.07 13.39 0.75
CA ARG A 34 5.65 14.62 0.19
C ARG A 34 4.89 15.87 0.63
N ARG A 35 3.57 15.78 0.83
CA ARG A 35 2.73 16.89 1.33
C ARG A 35 2.81 17.08 2.85
N ASN A 36 3.38 16.13 3.59
CA ASN A 36 3.41 16.12 5.05
C ASN A 36 4.85 15.95 5.57
N PRO A 37 5.67 17.02 5.58
CA PRO A 37 7.08 16.94 5.97
C PRO A 37 7.27 16.61 7.47
N THR A 38 6.24 16.75 8.29
CA THR A 38 6.25 16.42 9.73
C THR A 38 6.09 14.92 10.03
N GLY A 39 5.99 14.09 8.99
CA GLY A 39 5.83 12.65 9.08
C GLY A 39 4.39 12.21 9.32
N LEU A 40 4.08 10.98 8.92
CA LEU A 40 2.74 10.37 9.04
C LEU A 40 2.78 9.17 9.98
N THR A 41 1.75 9.00 10.81
CA THR A 41 1.54 7.74 11.54
C THR A 41 0.80 6.74 10.65
N VAL A 42 0.83 5.45 11.03
CA VAL A 42 0.04 4.42 10.34
C VAL A 42 -1.45 4.78 10.35
N ALA A 43 -1.95 5.25 11.49
CA ALA A 43 -3.36 5.65 11.65
C ALA A 43 -3.75 6.79 10.71
N ASN A 44 -2.88 7.79 10.52
CA ASN A 44 -3.12 8.88 9.57
C ASN A 44 -3.21 8.34 8.14
N THR A 45 -2.28 7.47 7.75
CA THR A 45 -2.25 6.85 6.42
C THR A 45 -3.50 6.03 6.14
N GLN A 46 -3.96 5.23 7.11
CA GLN A 46 -5.19 4.45 6.99
C GLN A 46 -6.42 5.34 6.76
N ARG A 47 -6.57 6.41 7.54
CA ARG A 47 -7.72 7.32 7.44
C ARG A 47 -7.72 8.09 6.14
N GLN A 48 -6.56 8.57 5.70
CA GLN A 48 -6.49 9.43 4.51
C GLN A 48 -6.61 8.66 3.19
N ILE A 49 -6.17 7.40 3.14
CA ILE A 49 -6.17 6.63 1.90
C ILE A 49 -7.25 5.54 1.90
N GLY A 50 -7.77 5.15 3.06
CA GLY A 50 -8.80 4.12 3.17
C GLY A 50 -8.22 2.71 2.99
N MET A 51 -7.27 2.32 3.85
CA MET A 51 -6.65 1.00 3.80
C MET A 51 -6.56 0.33 5.17
N SER A 52 -6.40 -1.00 5.16
CA SER A 52 -6.21 -1.77 6.39
C SER A 52 -4.87 -1.45 7.07
N TYR A 53 -4.76 -1.71 8.37
CA TYR A 53 -3.51 -1.52 9.12
C TYR A 53 -2.36 -2.35 8.51
N LYS A 54 -2.63 -3.62 8.18
CA LYS A 54 -1.65 -4.52 7.55
C LYS A 54 -1.18 -3.99 6.21
N THR A 55 -2.09 -3.46 5.39
CA THR A 55 -1.74 -2.84 4.10
C THR A 55 -0.92 -1.58 4.32
N ALA A 56 -1.32 -0.71 5.24
CA ALA A 56 -0.60 0.52 5.56
C ALA A 56 0.84 0.24 5.99
N MET A 57 1.04 -0.72 6.90
CA MET A 57 2.39 -1.14 7.32
C MET A 57 3.24 -1.63 6.14
N ARG A 58 2.69 -2.49 5.28
CA ARG A 58 3.42 -2.99 4.10
C ARG A 58 3.80 -1.88 3.13
N VAL A 59 2.87 -0.96 2.86
CA VAL A 59 3.12 0.16 1.95
C VAL A 59 4.17 1.12 2.55
N LEU A 60 4.00 1.51 3.81
CA LEU A 60 4.91 2.44 4.49
C LEU A 60 6.33 1.88 4.61
N ALA A 61 6.47 0.58 4.92
CA ALA A 61 7.77 -0.09 4.94
C ALA A 61 8.49 -0.04 3.57
N LEU A 62 7.73 -0.05 2.47
CA LEU A 62 8.31 0.02 1.12
C LEU A 62 8.71 1.45 0.73
N VAL A 63 7.87 2.45 1.02
CA VAL A 63 8.00 3.80 0.42
C VAL A 63 8.55 4.88 1.35
N ALA A 64 8.69 4.59 2.65
CA ALA A 64 9.05 5.57 3.66
C ALA A 64 10.21 5.11 4.55
N VAL A 65 10.69 6.01 5.39
CA VAL A 65 11.61 5.72 6.50
C VAL A 65 10.86 5.94 7.81
N GLU A 66 10.88 4.96 8.71
CA GLU A 66 10.30 5.08 10.03
C GLU A 66 11.29 5.75 10.99
N LYS A 67 10.83 6.76 11.73
CA LYS A 67 11.57 7.42 12.81
C LYS A 67 10.57 7.92 13.86
N ASP A 68 10.82 7.61 15.12
CA ASP A 68 10.00 8.08 16.26
C ASP A 68 8.50 7.77 16.13
N GLY A 69 8.15 6.59 15.58
CA GLY A 69 6.77 6.15 15.35
C GLY A 69 6.03 6.89 14.22
N LYS A 70 6.76 7.65 13.40
CA LYS A 70 6.26 8.31 12.19
C LYS A 70 7.06 7.88 10.97
N PHE A 71 6.43 8.00 9.80
CA PHE A 71 6.99 7.67 8.51
C PHE A 71 7.23 8.94 7.71
N TYR A 72 8.42 9.04 7.13
CA TYR A 72 8.88 10.19 6.35
C TYR A 72 9.18 9.76 4.92
N PRO A 73 9.04 10.66 3.92
CA PRO A 73 9.42 10.34 2.55
C PRO A 73 10.90 9.92 2.51
N LYS A 74 11.21 8.85 1.77
CA LYS A 74 12.60 8.57 1.39
C LYS A 74 13.10 9.79 0.63
N GLY A 75 14.22 10.37 1.08
CA GLY A 75 14.88 11.46 0.36
C GLY A 75 15.22 11.03 -1.08
N PRO A 76 15.51 11.99 -1.97
CA PRO A 76 16.09 11.68 -3.27
C PRO A 76 17.38 10.87 -3.14
#